data_AF-A0A3N5KWU5-F1
#
_entry.id   AF-A0A3N5KWU5-F1
#
_cell.length_a   1.000
_cell.length_b   1.000
_cell.length_c   1.000
_cell.angle_alpha   90.00
_cell.angle_beta   90.00
_cell.angle_gamma   90.00
#
_symmetry.space_group_name_H-M   'P 1'
#
loop_
_entity.id
_entity.type
_entity.pdbx_description
1 polymer ?
#
loop_
_entity_poly.entity_id
_entity_poly.type
_entity_poly.pdbx_seq_one_letter_code
_entity_poly.pdbx_strand_id
1 'polypeptide(L)'
;MAHISDLIGKDIEAYLHQHEHKSLLRFITCGSVDDGKSTLIGRLLYDSKMIFEDQLAALEADSKKVGTQGGDLDFALLVDDLA
;
A
#
# COMPACT_ATOMS: atom_id res chain seq x y z
N MET A 1 15.40 6.85 8.36
CA MET A 1 16.64 7.33 7.71
C MET A 1 17.24 6.16 6.95
N ALA A 2 17.34 6.26 5.62
CA ALA A 2 17.97 5.23 4.81
C ALA A 2 19.46 5.18 5.17
N HIS A 3 19.93 4.04 5.68
CA HIS A 3 21.35 3.78 5.86
C HIS A 3 21.98 3.79 4.46
N ILE A 4 22.64 4.87 4.07
CA ILE A 4 23.47 4.90 2.87
C ILE A 4 24.70 4.06 3.25
N SER A 5 24.76 2.84 2.74
CA SER A 5 25.86 1.91 3.01
C SER A 5 27.03 2.22 2.09
N ASP A 6 28.21 2.43 2.65
CA ASP A 6 29.47 2.58 1.91
C ASP A 6 29.76 1.38 0.98
N LEU A 7 29.10 0.23 1.21
CA LEU A 7 29.20 -0.96 0.38
C LEU A 7 28.69 -0.72 -1.04
N ILE A 8 27.69 0.14 -1.26
CA ILE A 8 27.12 0.38 -2.60
C ILE A 8 28.20 0.81 -3.61
N GLY A 9 29.16 1.63 -3.17
CA GLY A 9 30.25 2.11 -4.03
C GLY A 9 31.53 1.28 -4.00
N LYS A 10 31.72 0.42 -2.99
CA LYS A 10 32.96 -0.36 -2.79
C LYS A 10 32.83 -1.82 -3.21
N ASP A 11 31.66 -2.42 -2.99
CA ASP A 11 31.36 -3.82 -3.27
C ASP A 11 29.84 -4.02 -3.38
N ILE A 12 29.35 -3.97 -4.62
CA ILE A 12 27.93 -4.08 -4.92
C ILE A 12 27.39 -5.50 -4.71
N GLU A 13 28.22 -6.54 -4.88
CA GLU A 13 27.80 -7.94 -4.73
C GLU A 13 27.51 -8.25 -3.26
N ALA A 14 28.40 -7.82 -2.35
CA ALA A 14 28.18 -7.97 -0.91
C ALA A 14 26.94 -7.19 -0.42
N TYR A 15 26.70 -5.99 -0.96
CA TYR A 15 25.50 -5.21 -0.67
C TYR A 15 24.22 -5.94 -1.08
N LEU A 16 24.19 -6.49 -2.30
CA LEU A 16 23.04 -7.23 -2.83
C LEU A 16 22.75 -8.48 -2.00
N HIS A 17 23.77 -9.29 -1.69
CA HIS A 17 23.62 -10.50 -0.87
C HIS A 17 23.07 -10.18 0.53
N GLN A 18 23.46 -9.06 1.14
CA GLN A 18 22.93 -8.63 2.44
C GLN A 18 21.45 -8.21 2.35
N HIS A 19 20.98 -7.75 1.19
CA HIS A 19 19.65 -7.18 1.02
C HIS A 19 18.65 -8.09 0.29
N GLU A 20 19.10 -9.22 -0.26
CA GLU A 20 18.29 -10.16 -1.06
C GLU A 20 17.14 -10.81 -0.27
N HIS A 21 17.32 -11.03 1.03
CA HIS A 21 16.35 -11.76 1.87
C HIS A 21 15.69 -10.89 2.94
N LYS A 22 15.37 -9.63 2.63
CA LYS A 22 14.66 -8.77 3.58
C LYS A 22 13.23 -9.25 3.78
N SER A 23 12.89 -9.53 5.04
CA SER A 23 11.54 -9.90 5.46
C SER A 23 10.56 -8.71 5.46
N LEU A 24 11.07 -7.47 5.40
CA LEU A 24 10.27 -6.26 5.52
C LEU A 24 10.49 -5.33 4.31
N LEU A 25 9.44 -5.16 3.52
CA LEU A 25 9.36 -4.15 2.47
C LEU A 25 8.70 -2.88 3.03
N ARG A 26 9.37 -1.73 2.85
CA ARG A 26 8.79 -0.40 3.07
C ARG A 26 8.71 0.30 1.73
N PHE A 27 7.51 0.63 1.30
CA PHE A 27 7.28 1.37 0.06
C PHE A 27 6.30 2.51 0.32
N ILE A 28 6.29 3.47 -0.61
CA ILE A 28 5.33 4.57 -0.65
C ILE A 28 4.76 4.64 -2.06
N THR A 29 3.49 5.03 -2.18
CA THR A 29 2.90 5.38 -3.48
C THR A 29 3.03 6.89 -3.68
N CYS A 30 3.54 7.32 -4.85
CA CYS A 30 3.59 8.72 -5.26
C CYS A 30 3.05 8.88 -6.68
N GLY A 31 2.56 10.07 -7.02
CA GLY A 31 1.83 10.34 -8.27
C GLY A 31 0.86 11.53 -8.13
N SER A 32 0.30 11.99 -9.24
CA SER A 32 -0.68 13.08 -9.33
C SER A 32 -1.96 12.79 -8.56
N VAL A 33 -2.77 13.82 -8.33
CA VAL A 33 -4.17 13.66 -7.92
C VAL A 33 -4.86 12.77 -8.96
N ASP A 34 -5.72 11.86 -8.50
CA ASP A 34 -6.47 10.87 -9.29
C ASP A 34 -5.68 9.71 -9.93
N ASP A 35 -4.37 9.59 -9.69
CA ASP A 35 -3.56 8.44 -10.17
C ASP A 35 -3.85 7.11 -9.42
N GLY A 36 -4.90 7.03 -8.59
CA GLY A 36 -5.31 5.79 -7.92
C GLY A 36 -4.37 5.30 -6.80
N LYS A 37 -3.52 6.18 -6.24
CA LYS A 37 -2.57 5.84 -5.16
C LYS A 37 -3.25 5.16 -3.96
N SER A 38 -4.30 5.78 -3.43
CA SER A 38 -5.07 5.24 -2.30
C SER A 38 -5.80 3.96 -2.67
N THR A 39 -6.36 3.88 -3.89
CA THR A 39 -7.00 2.68 -4.42
C THR A 39 -6.04 1.48 -4.45
N LEU A 40 -4.80 1.70 -4.90
CA LEU A 40 -3.78 0.64 -4.94
C LEU A 40 -3.41 0.13 -3.55
N ILE A 41 -3.17 1.04 -2.58
CA ILE A 41 -2.88 0.64 -1.20
C ILE A 41 -4.07 -0.11 -0.60
N GLY A 42 -5.29 0.42 -0.76
CA GLY A 42 -6.50 -0.22 -0.22
C GLY A 42 -6.73 -1.61 -0.79
N ARG A 43 -6.48 -1.79 -2.10
CA ARG A 43 -6.57 -3.10 -2.74
C ARG A 43 -5.53 -4.09 -2.22
N LEU A 44 -4.28 -3.64 -2.02
CA LEU A 44 -3.23 -4.48 -1.45
C LEU A 44 -3.58 -4.95 -0.03
N LEU A 45 -4.15 -4.07 0.80
CA LEU A 45 -4.61 -4.42 2.15
C LEU A 45 -5.74 -5.46 2.11
N TYR A 46 -6.69 -5.28 1.17
CA TYR A 46 -7.80 -6.21 0.95
C TYR A 46 -7.30 -7.59 0.52
N ASP A 47 -6.49 -7.65 -0.54
CA ASP A 47 -5.98 -8.90 -1.09
C ASP A 47 -5.05 -9.62 -0.10
N SER A 48 -4.35 -8.88 0.77
CA SER A 48 -3.53 -9.44 1.86
C SER A 48 -4.35 -9.98 3.03
N LYS A 49 -5.68 -9.89 3.00
CA LYS A 49 -6.60 -10.26 4.10
C LYS A 49 -6.26 -9.56 5.42
N MET A 50 -5.71 -8.35 5.33
CA MET A 50 -5.35 -7.53 6.49
C MET A 50 -6.53 -6.68 6.99
N ILE A 51 -7.68 -6.77 6.33
CA ILE A 51 -8.90 -6.04 6.66
C ILE A 51 -9.84 -6.96 7.43
N PHE A 52 -10.33 -6.48 8.58
CA PHE A 52 -11.35 -7.16 9.36
C PHE A 52 -12.73 -7.08 8.68
N GLU A 53 -13.60 -8.08 8.93
CA GLU A 53 -14.90 -8.17 8.25
C GLU A 53 -15.84 -6.98 8.52
N ASP A 54 -15.75 -6.37 9.70
CA ASP A 54 -16.48 -5.16 10.07
C ASP A 54 -16.05 -3.94 9.24
N GLN A 55 -14.74 -3.78 9.02
CA GLN A 55 -14.17 -2.73 8.16
C GLN A 55 -14.58 -2.93 6.70
N LEU A 56 -14.63 -4.19 6.23
CA LEU A 56 -15.12 -4.49 4.89
C LEU A 56 -16.60 -4.16 4.73
N ALA A 57 -17.44 -4.49 5.72
CA ALA A 57 -18.86 -4.16 5.69
C ALA A 57 -19.11 -2.64 5.71
N ALA A 58 -18.30 -1.88 6.47
CA ALA A 58 -18.32 -0.42 6.45
C ALA A 58 -17.93 0.11 5.05
N LEU A 59 -16.85 -0.42 4.47
CA LEU A 59 -16.40 -0.07 3.12
C LEU A 59 -17.48 -0.32 2.07
N GLU A 60 -18.19 -1.46 2.13
CA GLU A 60 -19.32 -1.76 1.23
C GLU A 60 -20.47 -0.75 1.38
N ALA A 61 -20.80 -0.38 2.62
CA ALA A 61 -21.86 0.58 2.90
C ALA A 61 -21.51 1.97 2.37
N ASP A 62 -20.26 2.40 2.53
CA ASP A 62 -19.81 3.72 2.11
C ASP A 62 -19.55 3.79 0.61
N SER A 63 -19.04 2.73 0.00
CA SER A 63 -18.93 2.60 -1.47
C SER A 63 -20.30 2.76 -2.15
N LYS A 64 -21.38 2.25 -1.54
CA LYS A 64 -22.75 2.41 -2.08
C LYS A 64 -23.31 3.82 -1.90
N LYS A 65 -22.89 4.56 -0.88
CA LYS A 65 -23.41 5.91 -0.58
C LYS A 65 -22.65 7.01 -1.31
N VAL A 66 -21.32 6.92 -1.32
CA VAL A 66 -20.41 7.99 -1.75
C VAL A 66 -19.31 7.51 -2.70
N GLY A 67 -19.30 6.22 -3.05
CA GLY A 67 -18.25 5.64 -3.89
C GLY A 67 -18.27 6.16 -5.32
N THR A 68 -17.08 6.18 -5.91
CA THR A 68 -16.84 6.66 -7.29
C THR A 68 -16.80 5.52 -8.31
N GLN A 69 -16.79 4.27 -7.85
CA GLN A 69 -16.61 3.07 -8.67
C GLN A 69 -17.94 2.46 -9.19
N GLY A 70 -19.00 3.26 -9.32
CA GLY A 70 -20.24 2.82 -9.99
C GLY A 70 -21.00 1.65 -9.32
N GLY A 71 -20.79 1.43 -8.02
CA GLY A 71 -21.42 0.35 -7.25
C GLY A 71 -20.47 -0.77 -6.83
N ASP A 72 -19.25 -0.78 -7.36
CA ASP A 72 -18.16 -1.63 -6.88
C ASP A 72 -17.52 -1.05 -5.60
N LEU A 73 -16.73 -1.89 -4.93
CA LEU A 73 -15.94 -1.48 -3.76
C LEU A 73 -14.96 -0.36 -4.11
N ASP A 74 -15.06 0.77 -3.43
CA ASP A 74 -14.16 1.90 -3.57
C ASP A 74 -13.04 1.82 -2.52
N PHE A 75 -11.96 1.11 -2.86
CA PHE A 75 -10.83 0.87 -1.96
C PHE A 75 -10.09 2.13 -1.51
N ALA A 76 -10.28 3.27 -2.17
CA ALA A 76 -9.67 4.53 -1.72
C ALA A 76 -10.20 4.94 -0.35
N LEU A 77 -11.48 4.69 -0.08
CA LEU A 77 -12.15 5.05 1.18
C LEU A 77 -11.55 4.32 2.40
N LEU A 78 -10.98 3.13 2.21
CA LEU A 78 -10.34 2.38 3.30
C LEU A 78 -9.09 3.09 3.85
N VAL A 79 -8.34 3.77 2.98
CA VAL A 79 -7.06 4.39 3.34
C VAL A 79 -7.27 5.78 3.94
N ASP A 80 -8.36 6.46 3.56
CA ASP A 80 -8.68 7.80 4.08
C ASP A 80 -9.02 7.79 5.58
N ASP A 81 -9.57 6.68 6.10
CA ASP A 81 -9.86 6.51 7.53
C ASP A 81 -8.68 5.92 8.35
N LEU A 82 -7.56 5.56 7.70
CA LEU A 82 -6.41 4.93 8.36
C LEU A 82 -5.51 6.00 9.03
N ALA A 83 -5.97 6.54 10.16
CA ALA A 83 -5.23 7.48 11.02
C ALA A 83 -4.38 6.80 12.11
#